data_AF-A0A7V9TCW1-F1
#
_entry.id   AF-A0A7V9TCW1-F1
#
_cell.length_a   1.000
_cell.length_b   1.000
_cell.length_c   1.000
_cell.angle_alpha   90.00
_cell.angle_beta   90.00
_cell.angle_gamma   90.00
#
_symmetry.space_group_name_H-M   'P 1'
#
loop_
_entity.id
_entity.type
_entity.pdbx_description
1 polymer ?
#
loop_
_entity_poly.entity_id
_entity_poly.type
_entity_poly.pdbx_seq_one_letter_code
_entity_poly.pdbx_strand_id
1 'polypeptide(L)'
;MADEQDDKSTKTEAPPDPSRRQFLKGVGVVGAGAAVADQFLLHASEQAKTAETGAAAANGLTNVVLRVNGQNRNVRVEPRTTLLNALRNHVEPQVTGPKLVCDQGTCGACTVLLDDKPVYSCLVLAVDAMNRKITTVEGLGTPDKMNAVQTAFVEKDGLMCGFCTPGFVTTISAYLKKNPNPTLTQVKEACKGNFCRCGTYPHVFEAALAAAKTMAMNTPGAASSASEEA
;
A
#
# COMPACT_ATOMS: atom_id res chain seq x y z
N MET A 1 66.14 -33.46 -8.72
CA MET A 1 66.30 -32.21 -7.95
C MET A 1 64.91 -31.61 -7.89
N ALA A 2 64.11 -31.99 -6.90
CA ALA A 2 63.92 -31.23 -5.65
C ALA A 2 63.30 -29.86 -5.98
N ASP A 3 62.20 -29.40 -5.43
CA ASP A 3 61.32 -29.82 -4.35
C ASP A 3 60.13 -28.81 -4.38
N GLU A 4 59.07 -29.09 -3.60
CA GLU A 4 58.10 -28.09 -3.09
C GLU A 4 57.10 -27.42 -4.09
N GLN A 5 55.82 -27.23 -3.80
CA GLN A 5 55.05 -27.33 -2.55
C GLN A 5 53.54 -27.39 -2.86
N ASP A 6 52.82 -28.09 -1.99
CA ASP A 6 51.37 -28.12 -1.83
C ASP A 6 50.73 -26.72 -1.70
N ASP A 7 49.57 -26.51 -2.32
CA ASP A 7 48.54 -25.60 -1.79
C ASP A 7 47.17 -26.28 -1.80
N LYS A 8 46.81 -26.82 -0.63
CA LYS A 8 45.47 -27.31 -0.28
C LYS A 8 44.61 -26.12 0.15
N SER A 9 43.77 -25.63 -0.75
CA SER A 9 42.58 -24.85 -0.36
C SER A 9 41.32 -25.70 -0.49
N THR A 10 40.88 -26.23 0.64
CA THR A 10 39.57 -26.85 0.88
C THR A 10 38.41 -25.90 0.54
N LYS A 11 37.61 -26.23 -0.47
CA LYS A 11 36.25 -25.67 -0.62
C LYS A 11 35.25 -26.65 -0.03
N THR A 12 34.76 -26.31 1.15
CA THR A 12 33.68 -26.99 1.87
C THR A 12 32.38 -26.88 1.07
N GLU A 13 31.85 -28.02 0.61
CA GLU A 13 30.50 -28.11 0.07
C GLU A 13 29.48 -27.85 1.20
N ALA A 14 28.52 -26.97 0.95
CA ALA A 14 27.41 -26.71 1.86
C ALA A 14 26.47 -27.94 1.90
N PRO A 15 25.90 -28.29 3.07
CA PRO A 15 25.02 -29.45 3.17
C PRO A 15 23.69 -29.18 2.44
N PRO A 16 23.07 -30.21 1.85
CA PRO A 16 21.85 -30.06 1.07
C PRO A 16 20.66 -29.66 1.95
N ASP A 17 19.85 -28.72 1.46
CA ASP A 17 18.62 -28.24 2.10
C ASP A 17 17.57 -29.37 2.15
N PRO A 18 17.06 -29.76 3.33
CA PRO A 18 16.14 -30.88 3.43
C PRO A 18 14.83 -30.57 2.72
N SER A 19 14.49 -31.37 1.71
CA SER A 19 13.24 -31.21 0.99
C SER A 19 12.03 -31.35 1.93
N ARG A 20 10.98 -30.57 1.66
CA ARG A 20 9.68 -30.60 2.38
C ARG A 20 9.11 -32.01 2.55
N ARG A 21 9.46 -32.94 1.66
CA ARG A 21 9.06 -34.34 1.68
C ARG A 21 9.77 -35.17 2.76
N GLN A 22 11.00 -34.81 3.10
CA GLN A 22 11.79 -35.47 4.14
C GLN A 22 11.36 -35.01 5.54
N PHE A 23 10.97 -33.73 5.68
CA PHE A 23 10.33 -33.22 6.89
C PHE A 23 9.01 -33.92 7.19
N LEU A 24 8.13 -34.07 6.19
CA LEU A 24 6.84 -34.75 6.35
C LEU A 24 6.98 -36.25 6.66
N LYS A 25 8.07 -36.89 6.24
CA LYS A 25 8.39 -38.28 6.62
C LYS A 25 8.97 -38.39 8.04
N GLY A 26 9.65 -37.35 8.53
CA GLY A 26 10.23 -37.31 9.88
C GLY A 26 9.20 -37.13 11.00
N VAL A 27 8.00 -36.61 10.69
CA VAL A 27 6.90 -36.46 11.67
C VAL A 27 6.21 -37.81 11.99
N GLY A 28 6.51 -38.88 11.25
CA GLY A 28 5.82 -40.17 11.35
C GLY A 28 6.38 -41.20 12.33
N VAL A 29 7.51 -40.96 13.01
CA VAL A 29 8.09 -41.96 13.92
C VAL A 29 8.51 -41.34 15.26
N VAL A 30 7.58 -41.34 16.22
CA VAL A 30 7.91 -41.27 17.65
C VAL A 30 7.48 -42.60 18.28
N GLY A 31 8.39 -43.55 18.30
CA GLY A 31 8.25 -44.84 18.96
C GLY A 31 9.15 -44.91 20.19
N ALA A 32 8.79 -44.19 21.26
CA ALA A 32 9.18 -44.43 22.66
C ALA A 32 8.75 -43.21 23.51
N GLY A 33 7.54 -43.23 24.07
CA GLY A 33 7.10 -42.14 24.95
C GLY A 33 5.60 -42.12 25.18
N ALA A 34 4.98 -43.22 25.59
CA ALA A 34 3.55 -43.22 25.91
C ALA A 34 3.20 -42.17 27.01
N ALA A 35 4.11 -41.94 27.97
CA ALA A 35 3.92 -40.90 29.00
C ALA A 35 4.16 -39.47 28.50
N VAL A 36 5.04 -39.27 27.50
CA VAL A 36 5.34 -37.95 26.94
C VAL A 36 4.31 -37.56 25.90
N ALA A 37 3.74 -38.54 25.18
CA ALA A 37 2.63 -38.35 24.26
C ALA A 37 1.37 -37.86 24.98
N ASP A 38 1.11 -38.36 26.19
CA ASP A 38 -0.03 -37.92 27.01
C ASP A 38 0.16 -36.47 27.50
N GLN A 39 1.38 -36.12 27.94
CA GLN A 39 1.73 -34.74 28.30
C GLN A 39 1.66 -33.78 27.10
N PHE A 40 2.09 -34.24 25.92
CA PHE A 40 2.07 -33.45 24.68
C PHE A 40 0.66 -33.29 24.11
N LEU A 41 -0.18 -34.32 24.20
CA LEU A 41 -1.60 -34.26 23.83
C LEU A 41 -2.40 -33.38 24.80
N LEU A 42 -2.10 -33.44 26.10
CA LEU A 42 -2.71 -32.57 27.10
C LEU A 42 -2.33 -31.10 26.87
N HIS A 43 -1.05 -30.80 26.66
CA HIS A 43 -0.61 -29.43 26.35
C HIS A 43 -1.07 -28.95 24.96
N ALA A 44 -1.17 -29.82 23.96
CA ALA A 44 -1.79 -29.48 22.68
C ALA A 44 -3.29 -29.20 22.83
N SER A 45 -3.99 -29.91 23.72
CA SER A 45 -5.41 -29.68 24.02
C SER A 45 -5.64 -28.39 24.83
N GLU A 46 -4.73 -28.04 25.74
CA GLU A 46 -4.74 -26.76 26.45
C GLU A 46 -4.44 -25.60 25.49
N GLN A 47 -3.43 -25.75 24.62
CA GLN A 47 -3.12 -24.75 23.59
C GLN A 47 -4.27 -24.58 22.59
N ALA A 48 -4.95 -25.65 22.20
CA ALA A 48 -6.15 -25.60 21.37
C ALA A 48 -7.34 -24.90 22.08
N LYS A 49 -7.55 -25.16 23.39
CA LYS A 49 -8.57 -24.45 24.19
C LYS A 49 -8.25 -22.97 24.39
N THR A 50 -6.98 -22.59 24.54
CA THR A 50 -6.57 -21.16 24.56
C THR A 50 -6.68 -20.50 23.19
N ALA A 51 -6.51 -21.25 22.09
CA ALA A 51 -6.72 -20.74 20.75
C ALA A 51 -8.21 -20.51 20.44
N GLU A 52 -9.10 -21.36 20.95
CA GLU A 52 -10.56 -21.15 20.84
C GLU A 52 -11.07 -20.01 21.74
N THR A 53 -10.43 -19.77 22.90
CA THR A 53 -10.80 -18.65 23.79
C THR A 53 -10.19 -17.30 23.38
N GLY A 54 -9.26 -17.28 22.42
CA GLY A 54 -8.75 -16.06 21.76
C GLY A 54 -9.69 -15.50 20.68
N ALA A 55 -10.71 -16.26 20.27
CA ALA A 55 -11.74 -15.84 19.34
C ALA A 55 -13.02 -15.44 20.06
N ALA A 56 -12.91 -14.68 21.16
CA ALA A 56 -13.99 -13.79 21.52
C ALA A 56 -14.19 -12.88 20.31
N ALA A 57 -15.20 -13.18 19.49
CA ALA A 57 -15.58 -12.37 18.36
C ALA A 57 -15.52 -10.91 18.84
N ALA A 58 -14.72 -10.08 18.17
CA ALA A 58 -14.52 -8.69 18.53
C ALA A 58 -15.84 -7.95 18.26
N ASN A 59 -16.82 -8.23 19.11
CA ASN A 59 -18.20 -7.84 19.03
C ASN A 59 -18.30 -6.50 19.73
N GLY A 60 -18.69 -5.48 18.98
CA GLY A 60 -18.85 -4.13 19.47
C GLY A 60 -17.89 -3.13 18.84
N LEU A 61 -17.99 -1.89 19.30
CA LEU A 61 -17.25 -0.77 18.74
C LEU A 61 -15.92 -0.60 19.48
N THR A 62 -14.85 -0.40 18.71
CA THR A 62 -13.52 -0.03 19.21
C THR A 62 -13.21 1.43 18.89
N ASN A 63 -12.44 2.08 19.77
CA ASN A 63 -11.97 3.44 19.57
C ASN A 63 -10.68 3.41 18.74
N VAL A 64 -10.66 4.15 17.64
CA VAL A 64 -9.53 4.24 16.71
C VAL A 64 -9.16 5.71 16.52
N VAL A 65 -7.86 6.01 16.59
CA VAL A 65 -7.33 7.33 16.24
C VAL A 65 -6.71 7.28 14.85
N LEU A 66 -7.34 7.97 13.89
CA LEU A 66 -6.87 8.07 12.50
C LEU A 66 -6.19 9.43 12.28
N ARG A 67 -4.95 9.44 11.78
CA ARG A 67 -4.24 10.68 11.46
C ARG A 67 -4.47 11.06 9.99
N VAL A 68 -5.57 11.73 9.71
CA VAL A 68 -6.05 12.07 8.35
C VAL A 68 -5.69 13.51 7.99
N ASN A 69 -4.96 13.70 6.89
CA ASN A 69 -4.55 15.01 6.36
C ASN A 69 -3.88 15.90 7.43
N GLY A 70 -3.06 15.29 8.29
CA GLY A 70 -2.35 15.96 9.37
C GLY A 70 -3.14 16.13 10.68
N GLN A 71 -4.41 15.75 10.72
CA GLN A 71 -5.28 15.88 11.91
C GLN A 71 -5.58 14.52 12.54
N ASN A 72 -5.57 14.44 13.88
CA ASN A 72 -6.03 13.26 14.59
C ASN A 72 -7.55 13.26 14.67
N ARG A 73 -8.19 12.18 14.21
CA ARG A 73 -9.63 11.97 14.19
C ARG A 73 -9.97 10.72 15.00
N ASN A 74 -10.69 10.90 16.09
CA ASN A 74 -11.16 9.80 16.93
C ASN A 74 -12.45 9.25 16.32
N VAL A 75 -12.52 7.94 16.08
CA VAL A 75 -13.72 7.26 15.59
C VAL A 75 -14.01 6.04 16.44
N ARG A 76 -15.29 5.70 16.57
CA ARG A 76 -15.76 4.52 17.29
C ARG A 76 -16.48 3.59 16.30
N VAL A 77 -15.83 2.50 15.90
CA VAL A 77 -16.23 1.66 14.76
C VAL A 77 -16.09 0.18 15.08
N GLU A 78 -16.79 -0.69 14.36
CA GLU A 78 -16.54 -2.14 14.48
C GLU A 78 -15.14 -2.48 13.92
N PRO A 79 -14.43 -3.49 14.44
CA PRO A 79 -13.11 -3.89 13.96
C PRO A 79 -13.04 -4.21 12.46
N ARG A 80 -14.14 -4.70 11.87
CA ARG A 80 -14.26 -5.00 10.43
C ARG A 80 -14.45 -3.77 9.54
N THR A 81 -14.58 -2.57 10.13
CA THR A 81 -14.83 -1.35 9.36
C THR A 81 -13.61 -1.01 8.52
N THR A 82 -13.79 -0.92 7.20
CA THR A 82 -12.72 -0.54 6.28
C THR A 82 -12.30 0.92 6.52
N LEU A 83 -11.06 1.26 6.18
CA LEU A 83 -10.55 2.62 6.23
C LEU A 83 -11.39 3.54 5.36
N LEU A 84 -11.84 3.07 4.19
CA LEU A 84 -12.75 3.82 3.32
C LEU A 84 -14.06 4.17 4.04
N ASN A 85 -14.69 3.20 4.69
CA ASN A 85 -15.94 3.42 5.39
C ASN A 85 -15.73 4.37 6.59
N ALA A 86 -14.67 4.17 7.37
CA ALA A 86 -14.31 5.07 8.46
C ALA A 86 -14.13 6.53 8.00
N LEU A 87 -13.39 6.76 6.91
CA LEU A 87 -13.16 8.09 6.34
C LEU A 87 -14.44 8.75 5.82
N ARG A 88 -15.36 7.98 5.22
CA ARG A 88 -16.54 8.56 4.59
C ARG A 88 -17.69 8.78 5.56
N ASN A 89 -17.86 7.89 6.53
CA ASN A 89 -19.09 7.78 7.31
C ASN A 89 -18.90 7.96 8.82
N HIS A 90 -17.66 7.93 9.34
CA HIS A 90 -17.41 7.92 10.78
C HIS A 90 -16.49 9.05 11.29
N VAL A 91 -15.58 9.57 10.47
CA VAL A 91 -14.77 10.74 10.83
C VAL A 91 -15.61 12.02 10.70
N GLU A 92 -15.37 12.96 11.61
CA GLU A 92 -16.02 14.28 11.59
C GLU A 92 -14.96 15.40 11.51
N PRO A 93 -15.07 16.35 10.55
CA PRO A 93 -15.92 16.29 9.36
C PRO A 93 -15.57 15.12 8.43
N GLN A 94 -16.58 14.65 7.68
CA GLN A 94 -16.51 13.54 6.73
C GLN A 94 -15.49 13.79 5.61
N VAL A 95 -14.76 12.74 5.22
CA VAL A 95 -13.76 12.77 4.14
C VAL A 95 -14.26 11.90 2.99
N THR A 96 -14.88 12.55 2.01
CA THR A 96 -15.66 11.88 0.95
C THR A 96 -14.97 11.86 -0.42
N GLY A 97 -13.74 12.38 -0.51
CA GLY A 97 -12.88 12.35 -1.68
C GLY A 97 -12.60 10.93 -2.15
N PRO A 98 -12.04 10.03 -1.31
CA PRO A 98 -11.95 8.61 -1.64
C PRO A 98 -13.35 8.02 -1.87
N LYS A 99 -13.56 7.35 -3.01
CA LYS A 99 -14.89 6.90 -3.43
C LYS A 99 -15.12 5.41 -3.15
N LEU A 100 -16.33 5.12 -2.67
CA LEU A 100 -16.88 3.76 -2.63
C LEU A 100 -17.53 3.46 -3.98
N VAL A 101 -16.92 2.57 -4.76
CA VAL A 101 -17.41 2.17 -6.09
C VAL A 101 -17.52 0.66 -6.19
N CYS A 102 -16.40 -0.07 -6.11
CA CYS A 102 -16.42 -1.54 -6.20
C CYS A 102 -16.41 -2.24 -4.85
N ASP A 103 -15.80 -1.65 -3.82
CA ASP A 103 -15.54 -2.26 -2.50
C ASP A 103 -14.84 -3.64 -2.48
N GLN A 104 -14.13 -3.99 -3.56
CA GLN A 104 -13.47 -5.29 -3.75
C GLN A 104 -12.03 -5.14 -4.31
N GLY A 105 -11.44 -3.94 -4.20
CA GLY A 105 -10.05 -3.69 -4.64
C GLY A 105 -9.82 -3.64 -6.15
N THR A 106 -10.85 -3.46 -6.96
CA THR A 106 -10.73 -3.54 -8.43
C THR A 106 -10.56 -2.17 -9.11
N CYS A 107 -11.24 -1.13 -8.65
CA CYS A 107 -11.39 0.11 -9.43
C CYS A 107 -10.39 1.24 -9.11
N GLY A 108 -9.70 1.19 -7.98
CA GLY A 108 -8.79 2.25 -7.52
C GLY A 108 -9.41 3.58 -7.04
N ALA A 109 -10.72 3.80 -7.21
CA ALA A 109 -11.36 5.07 -6.84
C ALA A 109 -11.30 5.42 -5.33
N CYS A 110 -11.04 4.42 -4.48
CA CYS A 110 -10.84 4.56 -3.04
C CYS A 110 -9.38 4.83 -2.63
N THR A 111 -8.49 5.13 -3.57
CA THR A 111 -7.06 5.26 -3.28
C THR A 111 -6.80 6.40 -2.31
N VAL A 112 -6.03 6.10 -1.27
CA VAL A 112 -5.45 7.05 -0.30
C VAL A 112 -3.95 6.76 -0.18
N LEU A 113 -3.19 7.70 0.39
CA LEU A 113 -1.82 7.43 0.78
C LEU A 113 -1.79 7.02 2.25
N LEU A 114 -1.23 5.85 2.53
CA LEU A 114 -0.92 5.38 3.87
C LEU A 114 0.60 5.33 4.01
N ASP A 115 1.14 6.21 4.84
CA ASP A 115 2.57 6.49 4.95
C ASP A 115 3.23 6.75 3.58
N ASP A 116 2.64 7.67 2.81
CA ASP A 116 3.06 8.07 1.46
C ASP A 116 3.02 6.95 0.40
N LYS A 117 2.42 5.79 0.70
CA LYS A 117 2.21 4.69 -0.25
C LYS A 117 0.74 4.63 -0.67
N PRO A 118 0.43 4.58 -1.98
CA PRO A 118 -0.95 4.43 -2.44
C PRO A 118 -1.48 3.05 -2.02
N VAL A 119 -2.67 3.02 -1.42
CA VAL A 119 -3.39 1.81 -1.04
C VAL A 119 -4.87 1.95 -1.35
N TYR A 120 -5.55 0.84 -1.61
CA TYR A 120 -7.01 0.83 -1.72
C TYR A 120 -7.61 0.79 -0.32
N SER A 121 -8.18 1.90 0.13
CA SER A 121 -8.73 2.01 1.48
C SER A 121 -9.92 1.07 1.75
N CYS A 122 -10.55 0.51 0.72
CA CYS A 122 -11.56 -0.55 0.88
C CYS A 122 -10.97 -1.90 1.34
N LEU A 123 -9.67 -2.12 1.15
CA LEU A 123 -8.98 -3.36 1.54
C LEU A 123 -8.11 -3.20 2.80
N VAL A 124 -8.23 -2.07 3.50
CA VAL A 124 -7.50 -1.79 4.73
C VAL A 124 -8.52 -1.63 5.85
N LEU A 125 -8.32 -2.25 7.00
CA LEU A 125 -9.19 -2.01 8.16
C LEU A 125 -8.80 -0.70 8.85
N ALA A 126 -9.79 0.01 9.40
CA ALA A 126 -9.53 1.24 10.13
C ALA A 126 -8.60 1.01 11.35
N VAL A 127 -8.75 -0.14 12.01
CA VAL A 127 -7.89 -0.56 13.13
C VAL A 127 -6.43 -0.74 12.72
N ASP A 128 -6.16 -1.22 11.50
CA ASP A 128 -4.79 -1.42 10.97
C ASP A 128 -4.15 -0.10 10.52
N ALA A 129 -4.96 0.93 10.27
CA ALA A 129 -4.52 2.26 9.88
C ALA A 129 -4.29 3.19 11.08
N MET A 130 -4.53 2.71 12.30
CA MET A 130 -4.39 3.50 13.52
C MET A 130 -2.99 4.10 13.65
N ASN A 131 -2.91 5.38 14.02
CA ASN A 131 -1.66 6.14 14.20
C ASN A 131 -0.77 6.30 12.95
N ARG A 132 -1.16 5.72 11.81
CA ARG A 132 -0.43 5.85 10.54
C ARG A 132 -0.84 7.13 9.82
N LYS A 133 0.06 7.69 9.01
CA LYS A 133 -0.23 8.92 8.26
C LYS A 133 -1.16 8.58 7.10
N ILE A 134 -2.36 9.15 7.10
CA ILE A 134 -3.34 9.02 6.02
C ILE A 134 -3.41 10.36 5.27
N THR A 135 -3.15 10.35 3.96
CA THR A 135 -3.37 11.50 3.08
C THR A 135 -4.39 11.13 2.02
N THR A 136 -5.48 11.90 1.94
CA THR A 136 -6.52 11.76 0.93
C THR A 136 -6.39 12.85 -0.13
N VAL A 137 -7.23 12.84 -1.17
CA VAL A 137 -7.20 13.88 -2.21
C VAL A 137 -7.39 15.29 -1.65
N GLU A 138 -8.19 15.44 -0.59
CA GLU A 138 -8.40 16.70 0.12
C GLU A 138 -7.13 17.20 0.83
N GLY A 139 -6.23 16.30 1.21
CA GLY A 139 -4.94 16.63 1.79
C GLY A 139 -3.87 16.99 0.76
N LEU A 140 -4.13 16.74 -0.53
CA LEU A 140 -3.19 17.06 -1.61
C LEU A 140 -3.31 18.51 -2.08
N GLY A 141 -4.50 19.10 -1.98
CA GLY A 141 -4.79 20.47 -2.35
C GLY A 141 -6.28 20.77 -2.29
N THR A 142 -6.60 22.05 -2.39
CA THR A 142 -7.97 22.60 -2.27
C THR A 142 -8.37 23.34 -3.54
N PRO A 143 -9.65 23.68 -3.76
CA PRO A 143 -10.05 24.47 -4.93
C PRO A 143 -9.27 25.80 -5.08
N ASP A 144 -8.99 26.48 -3.96
CA ASP A 144 -8.25 27.75 -3.95
C ASP A 144 -6.73 27.56 -4.07
N LYS A 145 -6.25 26.35 -3.78
CA LYS A 145 -4.82 26.01 -3.80
C LYS A 145 -4.64 24.57 -4.24
N MET A 146 -4.83 24.34 -5.53
CA MET A 146 -4.63 23.04 -6.17
C MET A 146 -3.14 22.69 -6.22
N ASN A 147 -2.84 21.40 -6.11
CA ASN A 147 -1.50 20.91 -6.44
C ASN A 147 -1.30 20.79 -7.97
N ALA A 148 -0.07 20.56 -8.40
CA ALA A 148 0.27 20.48 -9.83
C ALA A 148 -0.56 19.42 -10.59
N VAL A 149 -0.87 18.29 -9.94
CA VAL A 149 -1.67 17.22 -10.56
C VAL A 149 -3.13 17.64 -10.69
N GLN A 150 -3.73 18.22 -9.66
CA GLN A 150 -5.10 18.73 -9.68
C GLN A 150 -5.27 19.82 -10.75
N THR A 151 -4.34 20.79 -10.81
CA THR A 151 -4.34 21.84 -11.84
C THR A 151 -4.26 21.22 -13.24
N ALA A 152 -3.33 20.29 -13.47
CA ALA A 152 -3.17 19.65 -14.77
C ALA A 152 -4.41 18.83 -15.18
N PHE A 153 -5.12 18.21 -14.22
CA PHE A 153 -6.38 17.52 -14.51
C PHE A 153 -7.46 18.47 -15.02
N VAL A 154 -7.54 19.69 -14.48
CA VAL A 154 -8.47 20.72 -14.96
C VAL A 154 -8.04 21.19 -16.35
N GLU A 155 -6.77 21.54 -16.54
CA GLU A 155 -6.25 22.09 -17.80
C GLU A 155 -6.28 21.11 -18.97
N LYS A 156 -6.17 19.80 -18.70
CA LYS A 156 -6.13 18.75 -19.73
C LYS A 156 -7.44 17.99 -19.90
N ASP A 157 -8.51 18.43 -19.24
CA ASP A 157 -9.80 17.73 -19.23
C ASP A 157 -9.67 16.26 -18.78
N GLY A 158 -8.85 16.04 -17.74
CA GLY A 158 -8.53 14.72 -17.18
C GLY A 158 -9.68 14.04 -16.44
N LEU A 159 -10.89 14.59 -16.49
CA LEU A 159 -12.08 14.09 -15.79
C LEU A 159 -13.36 14.34 -16.59
N MET A 160 -14.39 13.54 -16.31
CA MET A 160 -15.76 13.79 -16.78
C MET A 160 -16.72 13.70 -15.59
N CYS A 161 -17.23 12.50 -15.26
CA CYS A 161 -18.11 12.32 -14.10
C CYS A 161 -17.42 12.56 -12.74
N GLY A 162 -16.08 12.62 -12.72
CA GLY A 162 -15.28 12.91 -11.53
C GLY A 162 -15.13 11.76 -10.52
N PHE A 163 -15.85 10.64 -10.66
CA PHE A 163 -15.83 9.57 -9.64
C PHE A 163 -14.46 8.88 -9.47
N CYS A 164 -13.73 8.65 -10.56
CA CYS A 164 -12.41 8.03 -10.49
C CYS A 164 -11.29 9.04 -10.21
N THR A 165 -11.55 10.34 -10.40
CA THR A 165 -10.56 11.41 -10.35
C THR A 165 -9.78 11.46 -9.03
N PRO A 166 -10.40 11.33 -7.83
CA PRO A 166 -9.67 11.27 -6.57
C PRO A 166 -8.61 10.16 -6.51
N GLY A 167 -8.95 8.98 -7.04
CA GLY A 167 -8.04 7.83 -7.08
C GLY A 167 -6.83 8.11 -7.97
N PHE A 168 -7.09 8.56 -9.21
CA PHE A 168 -6.04 8.93 -10.16
C PHE A 168 -5.13 10.04 -9.63
N VAL A 169 -5.70 11.16 -9.15
CA VAL A 169 -4.92 12.29 -8.63
C VAL A 169 -4.03 11.85 -7.47
N THR A 170 -4.55 11.00 -6.58
CA THR A 170 -3.79 10.50 -5.43
C THR A 170 -2.65 9.58 -5.86
N THR A 171 -2.92 8.62 -6.75
CA THR A 171 -1.91 7.72 -7.31
C THR A 171 -0.82 8.48 -8.05
N ILE A 172 -1.18 9.39 -8.95
CA ILE A 172 -0.23 10.16 -9.77
C ILE A 172 0.60 11.09 -8.89
N SER A 173 0.00 11.77 -7.91
CA SER A 173 0.74 12.63 -6.97
C SER A 173 1.82 11.85 -6.21
N ALA A 174 1.50 10.65 -5.72
CA ALA A 174 2.47 9.80 -5.04
C ALA A 174 3.54 9.24 -6.00
N TYR A 175 3.16 8.94 -7.23
CA TYR A 175 4.08 8.43 -8.25
C TYR A 175 5.10 9.49 -8.66
N LEU A 176 4.66 10.71 -8.97
CA LEU A 176 5.54 11.81 -9.41
C LEU A 176 6.52 12.27 -8.32
N LYS A 177 6.15 12.13 -7.04
CA LYS A 177 7.10 12.35 -5.93
C LYS A 177 8.30 11.39 -5.99
N LYS A 178 8.11 10.17 -6.51
CA LYS A 178 9.17 9.15 -6.64
C LYS A 178 9.86 9.19 -8.01
N ASN A 179 9.13 9.54 -9.05
CA ASN A 179 9.63 9.66 -10.41
C ASN A 179 9.21 11.01 -11.02
N PRO A 180 9.99 12.09 -10.80
CA PRO A 180 9.63 13.44 -11.26
C PRO A 180 9.65 13.65 -12.77
N ASN A 181 10.31 12.77 -13.53
CA ASN A 181 10.41 12.86 -14.99
C ASN A 181 9.99 11.54 -15.67
N PRO A 182 8.71 11.15 -15.57
CA PRO A 182 8.26 9.87 -16.08
C PRO A 182 8.05 9.89 -17.59
N THR A 183 8.23 8.73 -18.22
CA THR A 183 7.78 8.51 -19.60
C THR A 183 6.28 8.22 -19.65
N LEU A 184 5.67 8.32 -20.84
CA LEU A 184 4.25 7.95 -21.02
C LEU A 184 3.97 6.50 -20.60
N THR A 185 4.86 5.56 -20.92
CA THR A 185 4.71 4.14 -20.54
C THR A 185 4.71 3.98 -19.02
N GLN A 186 5.58 4.71 -18.34
CA GLN A 186 5.66 4.72 -16.88
C GLN A 186 4.42 5.32 -16.22
N VAL A 187 3.86 6.41 -16.78
CA VAL A 187 2.58 6.98 -16.32
C VAL A 187 1.45 5.98 -16.51
N LYS A 188 1.36 5.34 -17.69
CA LYS A 188 0.35 4.30 -17.96
C LYS A 188 0.45 3.17 -16.94
N GLU A 189 1.67 2.69 -16.66
CA GLU A 189 1.93 1.66 -15.65
C GLU A 189 1.42 2.08 -14.27
N ALA A 190 1.79 3.27 -13.81
CA ALA A 190 1.38 3.80 -12.51
C ALA A 190 -0.15 3.92 -12.39
N CYS A 191 -0.85 4.14 -13.50
CA CYS A 191 -2.29 4.33 -13.55
C CYS A 191 -3.10 3.03 -13.69
N LYS A 192 -2.47 1.87 -13.95
CA LYS A 192 -3.20 0.60 -14.23
C LYS A 192 -4.17 0.16 -13.14
N GLY A 193 -3.94 0.57 -11.90
CA GLY A 193 -4.82 0.27 -10.76
C GLY A 193 -6.08 1.15 -10.67
N ASN A 194 -6.21 2.20 -11.48
CA ASN A 194 -7.36 3.11 -11.45
C ASN A 194 -8.18 2.96 -12.72
N PHE A 195 -9.48 2.70 -12.58
CA PHE A 195 -10.39 2.52 -13.70
C PHE A 195 -11.29 3.73 -13.92
N CYS A 196 -11.35 4.17 -15.17
CA CYS A 196 -12.25 5.22 -15.66
C CYS A 196 -13.24 4.63 -16.66
N ARG A 197 -14.54 4.65 -16.32
CA ARG A 197 -15.60 4.19 -17.24
C ARG A 197 -15.93 5.23 -18.32
N CYS A 198 -15.69 6.51 -18.04
CA CYS A 198 -15.85 7.59 -19.03
C CYS A 198 -14.79 7.55 -20.14
N GLY A 199 -13.67 6.86 -19.92
CA GLY A 199 -12.61 6.71 -20.92
C GLY A 199 -11.60 7.86 -21.01
N THR A 200 -11.47 8.69 -19.97
CA THR A 200 -10.58 9.88 -19.96
C THR A 200 -9.08 9.57 -19.91
N TYR A 201 -8.66 8.31 -20.09
CA TYR A 201 -7.26 7.88 -19.91
C TYR A 201 -6.23 8.71 -20.69
N PRO A 202 -6.42 9.04 -22.00
CA PRO A 202 -5.47 9.88 -22.72
C PRO A 202 -5.22 11.23 -22.02
N HIS A 203 -6.30 11.91 -21.63
CA HIS A 203 -6.26 13.18 -20.90
C HIS A 203 -5.64 13.06 -19.51
N VAL A 204 -5.91 11.96 -18.80
CA VAL A 204 -5.26 11.65 -17.52
C VAL A 204 -3.74 11.50 -17.68
N PHE A 205 -3.28 10.85 -18.75
CA PHE A 205 -1.85 10.68 -19.01
C PHE A 205 -1.18 11.99 -19.41
N GLU A 206 -1.86 12.80 -20.23
CA GLU A 206 -1.40 14.15 -20.56
C GLU A 206 -1.31 15.04 -19.32
N ALA A 207 -2.30 14.99 -18.42
CA ALA A 207 -2.30 15.70 -17.15
C ALA A 207 -1.11 15.28 -16.27
N ALA A 208 -0.85 13.99 -16.15
CA ALA A 208 0.29 13.48 -15.36
C ALA A 208 1.64 13.99 -15.89
N LEU A 209 1.85 13.94 -17.21
CA LEU A 209 3.08 14.42 -17.85
C LEU A 209 3.21 15.96 -17.74
N ALA A 210 2.11 16.70 -17.87
CA ALA A 210 2.11 18.15 -17.68
C ALA A 210 2.45 18.52 -16.22
N ALA A 211 1.83 17.85 -15.24
CA ALA A 211 2.12 18.04 -13.83
C ALA A 211 3.59 17.78 -13.49
N ALA A 212 4.20 16.74 -14.08
CA ALA A 212 5.61 16.43 -13.91
C ALA A 212 6.52 17.59 -14.37
N LYS A 213 6.23 18.18 -15.54
CA LYS A 213 6.96 19.35 -16.06
C LYS A 213 6.83 20.56 -15.13
N THR A 214 5.63 20.86 -14.66
CA THR A 214 5.38 21.96 -13.71
C THR A 214 6.12 21.75 -12.39
N MET A 215 6.15 20.52 -11.86
CA MET A 215 6.89 20.20 -10.64
C MET A 215 8.42 20.36 -10.82
N ALA A 216 8.96 20.02 -11.99
CA ALA A 216 10.38 20.23 -12.31
C ALA A 216 10.74 21.72 -12.37
N MET A 217 9.90 22.56 -13.00
CA MET A 217 10.11 24.01 -13.09
C MET A 217 10.09 24.70 -11.71
N ASN A 218 9.28 24.20 -10.79
CA ASN A 218 9.12 24.77 -9.45
C ASN A 218 10.13 24.23 -8.42
N THR A 219 11.06 23.35 -8.82
CA THR A 219 12.12 22.87 -7.95
C THR A 219 13.33 23.81 -8.04
N PRO A 220 13.73 24.50 -6.95
CA PRO A 220 14.88 25.39 -6.97
C PRO A 220 16.15 24.63 -7.38
N GLY A 221 16.76 24.98 -8.52
CA GLY A 221 18.05 24.44 -8.99
C GLY A 221 18.05 23.75 -10.36
N ALA A 222 16.90 23.51 -11.00
CA ALA A 222 16.85 22.79 -12.29
C ALA A 222 17.17 23.64 -13.54
N ALA A 223 17.31 24.96 -13.41
CA ALA A 223 17.44 25.88 -14.56
C ALA A 223 18.88 26.09 -15.09
N SER A 224 19.88 25.32 -14.64
CA SER A 224 21.30 25.64 -14.91
C SER A 224 22.02 24.77 -15.96
N SER A 225 21.40 23.74 -16.56
CA SER A 225 22.17 22.76 -17.36
C SER A 225 21.66 22.50 -18.78
N ALA A 226 20.96 23.45 -19.40
CA ALA A 226 20.40 23.25 -20.75
C ALA A 226 20.85 24.29 -21.79
N SER A 227 22.03 24.91 -21.62
CA SER A 227 22.56 25.88 -22.58
C SER A 227 24.07 25.75 -22.79
N GLU A 228 24.57 24.54 -23.06
CA GLU A 228 25.95 24.37 -23.56
C GLU A 228 26.06 23.04 -24.32
N GLU A 229 25.56 23.03 -25.55
CA GLU A 229 26.07 22.24 -26.67
C GLU A 229 25.38 22.75 -27.95
N ALA A 230 26.00 23.76 -28.56
CA ALA A 230 25.76 24.25 -29.92
C ALA A 230 27.12 24.37 -30.61
#